data_AF-A0A8J5T1W5-F1
#
_entry.id   AF-A0A8J5T1W5-F1
#
_cell.length_a   1.000
_cell.length_b   1.000
_cell.length_c   1.000
_cell.angle_alpha   90.00
_cell.angle_beta   90.00
_cell.angle_gamma   90.00
#
_symmetry.space_group_name_H-M   'P 1'
#
loop_
_entity.id
_entity.type
_entity.pdbx_description
1 polymer ?
#
loop_
_entity_poly.entity_id
_entity_poly.type
_entity_poly.pdbx_seq_one_letter_code
_entity_poly.pdbx_strand_id
1 'polypeptide(L)'
;MNSLLLRPLPSTSLSRRASTAPKRVGSVVSFSERRCRRGVAAASSWMEEAGVEVLEEGVRRNPAVSESYRPPGLPRPNATVLEAQARVCTGPEQTRPLGEEQAMRVLDTILRSAMGELKDEPVSNAQLGAFFAGMAIRANSFPEATQWSDGERRAMSLFWPRLVNVLPPEVKFIADPEGTIMGANGLTGPRYVGQGTVEMRLVGALREVLAGGHLGYEEVQCVLKDVLPVELGTANSTMVSEALLAAFLIGQRMNRETDRELKAYCLAFDDELGPTPVADVNSLTHYGEPYDGNTRFFRSTLFVAAVRACYGEACLLHGVEWMPPKGGITEGQMLKFMGANTHLSPLQAKTLLEDENAGFAYLNLQEACPPLYSIIGLREHIKKRPPLATSEKVQQFVKVSNSFHPLSWVGIHGRGG
;
A
#
# COMPACT_ATOMS: atom_id res chain seq x y z
N MET A 1 -55.12 5.92 -11.10
CA MET A 1 -55.69 5.36 -9.86
C MET A 1 -54.90 5.91 -8.68
N ASN A 2 -55.56 6.83 -7.94
CA ASN A 2 -55.30 7.41 -6.60
C ASN A 2 -53.93 7.19 -5.94
N SER A 3 -53.12 8.25 -5.72
CA SER A 3 -53.21 9.23 -4.62
C SER A 3 -52.98 8.56 -3.25
N LEU A 4 -51.95 8.89 -2.46
CA LEU A 4 -51.91 10.10 -1.64
C LEU A 4 -50.48 10.43 -1.14
N LEU A 5 -49.98 11.59 -1.55
CA LEU A 5 -49.13 12.49 -0.75
C LEU A 5 -50.07 13.50 -0.08
N LEU A 6 -49.83 13.92 1.17
CA LEU A 6 -49.89 15.32 1.65
C LEU A 6 -49.68 15.46 3.18
N ARG A 7 -48.96 16.53 3.53
CA ARG A 7 -48.71 17.13 4.88
C ARG A 7 -49.94 17.99 5.34
N PRO A 8 -49.85 18.97 6.28
CA PRO A 8 -49.74 18.90 7.76
C PRO A 8 -50.76 19.81 8.54
N LEU A 9 -50.73 19.72 9.89
CA LEU A 9 -51.21 20.66 10.96
C LEU A 9 -52.72 20.95 11.12
N PRO A 10 -53.19 21.25 12.36
CA PRO A 10 -53.32 22.67 12.76
C PRO A 10 -52.92 23.00 14.20
N SER A 11 -52.61 24.28 14.40
CA SER A 11 -52.43 25.02 15.65
C SER A 11 -53.75 25.41 16.30
N THR A 12 -53.82 25.44 17.64
CA THR A 12 -54.73 26.29 18.42
C THR A 12 -54.08 26.74 19.73
N SER A 13 -54.61 27.84 20.27
CA SER A 13 -53.94 28.95 20.94
C SER A 13 -54.26 29.10 22.44
N LEU A 14 -53.41 29.90 23.13
CA LEU A 14 -53.68 30.82 24.26
C LEU A 14 -53.98 30.25 25.67
N SER A 15 -53.10 30.57 26.64
CA SER A 15 -53.42 31.48 27.77
C SER A 15 -52.19 31.84 28.64
N ARG A 16 -52.18 33.07 29.13
CA ARG A 16 -51.16 33.74 29.97
C ARG A 16 -51.28 33.34 31.45
N ARG A 17 -50.15 33.26 32.18
CA ARG A 17 -49.72 34.24 33.23
C ARG A 17 -48.57 33.73 34.13
N ALA A 18 -47.78 34.73 34.52
CA ALA A 18 -47.06 34.93 35.79
C ALA A 18 -45.68 34.29 36.01
N SER A 19 -44.75 35.22 36.16
CA SER A 19 -43.38 35.18 36.67
C SER A 19 -43.24 34.65 38.11
N THR A 20 -42.18 33.89 38.37
CA THR A 20 -41.36 33.98 39.59
C THR A 20 -39.98 33.34 39.35
N ALA A 21 -38.92 34.11 39.59
CA ALA A 21 -37.55 33.60 39.63
C ALA A 21 -37.28 32.84 40.95
N PRO A 22 -36.34 31.89 40.98
CA PRO A 22 -35.64 31.56 42.22
C PRO A 22 -34.14 31.86 42.17
N LYS A 23 -33.65 32.09 43.38
CA LYS A 23 -32.39 32.70 43.79
C LYS A 23 -31.18 31.79 43.55
N ARG A 24 -30.04 32.45 43.30
CA ARG A 24 -28.68 31.93 43.49
C ARG A 24 -28.51 31.38 44.90
N VAL A 25 -27.98 30.17 45.00
CA VAL A 25 -27.21 29.70 46.17
C VAL A 25 -25.85 29.27 45.63
N GLY A 26 -24.81 29.92 46.12
CA GLY A 26 -23.43 29.61 45.77
C GLY A 26 -22.91 28.42 46.58
N SER A 27 -22.15 27.56 45.91
CA SER A 27 -21.13 26.75 46.57
C SER A 27 -19.84 26.89 45.75
N VAL A 28 -18.87 27.56 46.34
CA VAL A 28 -17.50 27.65 45.83
C VAL A 28 -16.86 26.28 45.99
N VAL A 29 -16.56 25.60 44.89
CA VAL A 29 -15.61 24.48 44.87
C VAL A 29 -14.44 24.94 43.99
N SER A 30 -13.34 25.31 44.64
CA SER A 30 -12.10 25.69 43.97
C SER A 30 -11.40 24.45 43.42
N PHE A 31 -11.55 24.18 42.12
CA PHE A 31 -10.67 23.26 41.41
C PHE A 31 -9.45 24.02 40.88
N SER A 32 -8.27 23.48 41.16
CA SER A 32 -6.99 24.09 40.81
C SER A 32 -6.72 24.00 39.30
N GLU A 33 -7.06 25.06 38.56
CA GLU A 33 -6.83 25.21 37.11
C GLU A 33 -5.36 25.38 36.68
N ARG A 34 -4.37 25.24 37.57
CA ARG A 34 -2.99 25.70 37.26
C ARG A 34 -2.06 24.66 36.65
N ARG A 35 -2.45 23.39 36.51
CA ARG A 35 -1.53 22.35 35.98
C ARG A 35 -1.78 21.89 34.54
N CYS A 36 -2.95 22.19 33.96
CA CYS A 36 -3.30 21.69 32.61
C CYS A 36 -2.99 22.67 31.46
N ARG A 37 -2.79 23.97 31.73
CA ARG A 37 -2.55 24.97 30.67
C ARG A 37 -1.18 24.90 29.99
N ARG A 38 -0.17 24.24 30.59
CA ARG A 38 1.18 24.19 30.01
C ARG A 38 1.36 23.10 28.95
N GLY A 39 0.62 21.99 29.03
CA GLY A 39 0.66 20.93 28.00
C GLY A 39 -0.16 21.29 26.76
N VAL A 40 -1.36 21.83 26.96
CA VAL A 40 -2.26 22.25 25.87
C VAL A 40 -1.70 23.41 25.05
N ALA A 41 -1.06 24.39 25.70
CA ALA A 41 -0.45 25.53 25.00
C ALA A 41 0.78 25.14 24.14
N ALA A 42 1.55 24.12 24.56
CA ALA A 42 2.68 23.62 23.80
C ALA A 42 2.21 22.78 22.60
N ALA A 43 1.18 21.96 22.78
CA ALA A 43 0.56 21.19 21.70
C ALA A 43 -0.12 22.11 20.67
N SER A 44 -0.84 23.15 21.11
CA SER A 44 -1.47 24.13 20.21
C SER A 44 -0.44 24.96 19.45
N SER A 45 0.66 25.36 20.10
CA SER A 45 1.74 26.14 19.48
C SER A 45 2.43 25.37 18.36
N TRP A 46 2.75 24.08 18.55
CA TRP A 46 3.36 23.25 17.50
C TRP A 46 2.37 22.86 16.41
N MET A 47 1.09 22.68 16.72
CA MET A 47 0.05 22.44 15.70
C MET A 47 -0.20 23.69 14.84
N GLU A 48 -0.17 24.89 15.44
CA GLU A 48 -0.28 26.16 14.71
C GLU A 48 1.00 26.45 13.90
N GLU A 49 2.20 26.28 14.47
CA GLU A 49 3.46 26.47 13.73
C GLU A 49 3.64 25.45 12.60
N ALA A 50 3.35 24.16 12.81
CA ALA A 50 3.38 23.15 11.76
C ALA A 50 2.27 23.38 10.72
N GLY A 51 1.10 23.88 11.14
CA GLY A 51 0.04 24.29 10.23
C GLY A 51 0.43 25.48 9.36
N VAL A 52 1.29 26.37 9.87
CA VAL A 52 1.78 27.57 9.17
C VAL A 52 3.00 27.28 8.29
N GLU A 53 3.94 26.42 8.68
CA GLU A 53 5.03 25.99 7.80
C GLU A 53 4.52 25.14 6.62
N VAL A 54 3.47 24.33 6.82
CA VAL A 54 2.78 23.58 5.73
C VAL A 54 1.99 24.52 4.79
N LEU A 55 1.75 25.78 5.17
CA LEU A 55 1.14 26.78 4.26
C LEU A 55 2.13 27.32 3.21
N GLU A 56 3.44 27.27 3.46
CA GLU A 56 4.44 27.86 2.56
C GLU A 56 5.00 26.86 1.53
N GLU A 57 4.91 25.55 1.78
CA GLU A 57 5.38 24.52 0.84
C GLU A 57 4.26 23.96 -0.06
N GLY A 58 4.18 24.54 -1.26
CA GLY A 58 3.60 23.88 -2.43
C GLY A 58 2.14 24.21 -2.72
N VAL A 59 1.83 24.38 -4.00
CA VAL A 59 0.47 24.53 -4.53
C VAL A 59 -0.41 23.41 -3.96
N ARG A 60 -1.35 23.74 -3.06
CA ARG A 60 -2.35 22.80 -2.55
C ARG A 60 -3.11 22.21 -3.74
N ARG A 61 -2.74 21.00 -4.15
CA ARG A 61 -3.44 20.28 -5.21
C ARG A 61 -4.80 19.88 -4.66
N ASN A 62 -5.87 20.27 -5.34
CA ASN A 62 -7.23 19.91 -4.96
C ASN A 62 -7.52 18.47 -5.45
N PRO A 63 -7.84 17.52 -4.54
CA PRO A 63 -8.06 16.12 -4.90
C PRO A 63 -9.22 15.89 -5.87
N ALA A 64 -10.16 16.84 -5.96
CA ALA A 64 -11.30 16.75 -6.87
C ALA A 64 -10.98 17.14 -8.33
N VAL A 65 -9.86 17.82 -8.58
CA VAL A 65 -9.51 18.34 -9.93
C VAL A 65 -8.08 18.02 -10.38
N SER A 66 -7.20 17.58 -9.46
CA SER A 66 -5.82 17.25 -9.80
C SER A 66 -5.75 15.98 -10.65
N GLU A 67 -5.05 16.05 -11.78
CA GLU A 67 -4.89 14.91 -12.69
C GLU A 67 -3.98 13.82 -12.11
N SER A 68 -3.09 14.15 -11.16
CA SER A 68 -2.24 13.17 -10.48
C SER A 68 -1.57 13.69 -9.21
N TYR A 69 -1.48 12.82 -8.21
CA TYR A 69 -0.65 12.98 -7.00
C TYR A 69 0.64 12.16 -7.04
N ARG A 70 0.95 11.58 -8.21
CA ARG A 70 2.19 10.83 -8.41
C ARG A 70 3.40 11.74 -8.12
N PRO A 71 4.33 11.31 -7.25
CA PRO A 71 5.54 12.07 -6.99
C PRO A 71 6.31 12.41 -8.27
N PRO A 72 6.78 13.66 -8.44
CA PRO A 72 7.66 14.01 -9.55
C PRO A 72 9.00 13.26 -9.40
N GLY A 73 9.62 12.87 -10.52
CA GLY A 73 10.94 12.22 -10.51
C GLY A 73 10.92 10.69 -10.47
N LEU A 74 9.80 10.03 -10.15
CA LEU A 74 9.70 8.58 -10.30
C LEU A 74 9.73 8.20 -11.79
N PRO A 75 10.58 7.26 -12.23
CA PRO A 75 10.56 6.72 -13.60
C PRO A 75 9.19 6.10 -13.92
N ARG A 76 8.70 6.29 -15.14
CA ARG A 76 7.44 5.66 -15.58
C ARG A 76 7.71 4.24 -16.07
N PRO A 77 6.81 3.28 -15.79
CA PRO A 77 6.90 1.96 -16.38
C PRO A 77 6.56 1.98 -17.87
N ASN A 78 7.16 1.08 -18.62
CA ASN A 78 6.78 0.85 -20.01
C ASN A 78 5.33 0.37 -20.10
N ALA A 79 4.47 1.12 -20.79
CA ALA A 79 3.03 0.87 -20.84
C ALA A 79 2.66 -0.51 -21.42
N THR A 80 3.36 -0.97 -22.47
CA THR A 80 3.08 -2.26 -23.11
C THR A 80 3.29 -3.42 -22.14
N VAL A 81 4.41 -3.42 -21.42
CA VAL A 81 4.70 -4.47 -20.43
C VAL A 81 3.77 -4.33 -19.22
N LEU A 82 3.44 -3.10 -18.81
CA LEU A 82 2.52 -2.84 -17.71
C LEU A 82 1.10 -3.38 -17.98
N GLU A 83 0.60 -3.23 -19.20
CA GLU A 83 -0.68 -3.79 -19.63
C GLU A 83 -0.66 -5.32 -19.62
N ALA A 84 0.44 -5.93 -20.08
CA ALA A 84 0.63 -7.37 -20.04
C ALA A 84 0.63 -7.90 -18.60
N GLN A 85 1.40 -7.28 -17.69
CA GLN A 85 1.42 -7.61 -16.26
C GLN A 85 0.03 -7.50 -15.63
N ALA A 86 -0.79 -6.52 -16.05
CA ALA A 86 -2.18 -6.39 -15.60
C ALA A 86 -3.05 -7.63 -15.92
N ARG A 87 -2.66 -8.44 -16.91
CA ARG A 87 -3.38 -9.64 -17.32
C ARG A 87 -2.76 -10.95 -16.81
N VAL A 88 -1.43 -11.05 -16.82
CA VAL A 88 -0.72 -12.31 -16.53
C VAL A 88 -0.20 -12.45 -15.11
N CYS A 89 0.08 -11.34 -14.42
CA CYS A 89 0.57 -11.34 -13.03
C CYS A 89 -0.59 -11.40 -12.02
N THR A 90 -1.49 -12.35 -12.18
CA THR A 90 -2.63 -12.57 -11.27
C THR A 90 -2.66 -14.01 -10.76
N GLY A 91 -3.49 -14.27 -9.76
CA GLY A 91 -3.58 -15.61 -9.17
C GLY A 91 -4.10 -16.68 -10.15
N PRO A 92 -4.04 -17.96 -9.74
CA PRO A 92 -4.29 -19.14 -10.60
C PRO A 92 -5.66 -19.16 -11.27
N GLU A 93 -6.66 -18.46 -10.71
CA GLU A 93 -8.03 -18.42 -11.21
C GLU A 93 -8.36 -17.16 -12.04
N GLN A 94 -7.51 -16.13 -11.99
CA GLN A 94 -7.82 -14.79 -12.52
C GLN A 94 -6.95 -14.39 -13.72
N THR A 95 -5.91 -15.16 -13.97
CA THR A 95 -4.96 -14.93 -15.05
C THR A 95 -5.62 -15.07 -16.40
N ARG A 96 -5.33 -14.08 -17.26
CA ARG A 96 -5.82 -14.00 -18.63
C ARG A 96 -4.61 -14.08 -19.56
N PRO A 97 -4.30 -15.25 -20.13
CA PRO A 97 -3.19 -15.43 -21.06
C PRO A 97 -3.22 -14.39 -22.18
N LEU A 98 -2.04 -14.02 -22.69
CA LEU A 98 -1.93 -13.10 -23.81
C LEU A 98 -2.26 -13.82 -25.13
N GLY A 99 -2.86 -13.10 -26.07
CA GLY A 99 -2.92 -13.56 -27.47
C GLY A 99 -1.54 -13.49 -28.13
N GLU A 100 -1.37 -14.15 -29.27
CA GLU A 100 -0.07 -14.21 -29.98
C GLU A 100 0.48 -12.82 -30.32
N GLU A 101 -0.30 -11.96 -30.98
CA GLU A 101 0.16 -10.60 -31.33
C GLU A 101 0.56 -9.77 -30.10
N GLN A 102 -0.17 -9.95 -28.99
CA GLN A 102 0.13 -9.26 -27.72
C GLN A 102 1.44 -9.79 -27.12
N ALA A 103 1.62 -11.12 -27.09
CA ALA A 103 2.84 -11.74 -26.59
C ALA A 103 4.06 -11.34 -27.44
N MET A 104 3.94 -11.37 -28.77
CA MET A 104 4.99 -10.92 -29.70
C MET A 104 5.36 -9.46 -29.45
N ARG A 105 4.37 -8.56 -29.31
CA ARG A 105 4.61 -7.14 -29.03
C ARG A 105 5.33 -6.92 -27.71
N VAL A 106 4.94 -7.64 -26.65
CA VAL A 106 5.55 -7.52 -25.32
C VAL A 106 7.00 -8.00 -25.35
N LEU A 107 7.27 -9.17 -25.93
CA LEU A 107 8.64 -9.72 -26.01
C LEU A 107 9.54 -8.90 -26.93
N ASP A 108 9.02 -8.37 -28.04
CA ASP A 108 9.76 -7.42 -28.89
C ASP A 108 10.12 -6.14 -28.12
N THR A 109 9.16 -5.57 -27.38
CA THR A 109 9.40 -4.39 -26.55
C THR A 109 10.48 -4.65 -25.50
N ILE A 110 10.44 -5.80 -24.83
CA ILE A 110 11.47 -6.23 -23.87
C ILE A 110 12.84 -6.36 -24.55
N LEU A 111 12.89 -7.00 -25.72
CA LEU A 111 14.13 -7.21 -26.45
C LEU A 111 14.77 -5.88 -26.89
N ARG A 112 13.98 -4.99 -27.49
CA ARG A 112 14.43 -3.65 -27.91
C ARG A 112 14.88 -2.81 -26.72
N SER A 113 14.18 -2.91 -25.59
CA SER A 113 14.61 -2.26 -24.35
C SER A 113 15.96 -2.78 -23.86
N ALA A 114 16.15 -4.10 -23.84
CA ALA A 114 17.40 -4.73 -23.39
C ALA A 114 18.59 -4.42 -24.32
N MET A 115 18.33 -4.17 -25.61
CA MET A 115 19.33 -3.71 -26.57
C MET A 115 19.61 -2.20 -26.50
N GLY A 116 18.91 -1.45 -25.62
CA GLY A 116 19.08 0.00 -25.47
C GLY A 116 18.43 0.82 -26.59
N GLU A 117 17.51 0.24 -27.36
CA GLU A 117 16.84 0.93 -28.49
C GLU A 117 15.68 1.83 -28.04
N LEU A 118 15.12 1.59 -26.84
CA LEU A 118 14.04 2.40 -26.28
C LEU A 118 14.61 3.52 -25.41
N LYS A 119 14.46 4.76 -25.88
CA LYS A 119 14.91 5.96 -25.16
C LYS A 119 13.88 6.47 -24.15
N ASP A 120 12.61 6.43 -24.52
CA ASP A 120 11.50 6.86 -23.67
C ASP A 120 10.86 5.64 -23.00
N GLU A 121 10.76 5.68 -21.67
CA GLU A 121 10.12 4.65 -20.84
C GLU A 121 10.60 3.21 -21.15
N PRO A 122 11.92 2.93 -21.03
CA PRO A 122 12.43 1.58 -21.18
C PRO A 122 11.80 0.63 -20.15
N VAL A 123 11.76 -0.66 -20.48
CA VAL A 123 11.30 -1.70 -19.57
C VAL A 123 12.26 -1.78 -18.39
N SER A 124 11.77 -1.51 -17.18
CA SER A 124 12.60 -1.54 -15.98
C SER A 124 12.90 -2.96 -15.49
N ASN A 125 13.94 -3.10 -14.67
CA ASN A 125 14.28 -4.39 -14.03
C ASN A 125 13.11 -4.92 -13.18
N ALA A 126 12.41 -4.04 -12.44
CA ALA A 126 11.18 -4.43 -11.74
C ALA A 126 10.09 -4.98 -12.68
N GLN A 127 9.92 -4.40 -13.88
CA GLN A 127 8.97 -4.93 -14.87
C GLN A 127 9.40 -6.30 -15.39
N LEU A 128 10.69 -6.48 -15.70
CA LEU A 128 11.23 -7.77 -16.13
C LEU A 128 11.01 -8.85 -15.06
N GLY A 129 11.37 -8.57 -13.81
CA GLY A 129 11.20 -9.51 -12.70
C GLY A 129 9.74 -9.90 -12.48
N ALA A 130 8.84 -8.93 -12.41
CA ALA A 130 7.41 -9.18 -12.24
C ALA A 130 6.79 -9.96 -13.41
N PHE A 131 7.13 -9.59 -14.66
CA PHE A 131 6.59 -10.24 -15.86
C PHE A 131 7.09 -11.69 -15.95
N PHE A 132 8.40 -11.92 -15.85
CA PHE A 132 8.96 -13.27 -16.00
C PHE A 132 8.63 -14.19 -14.81
N ALA A 133 8.50 -13.67 -13.59
CA ALA A 133 8.00 -14.46 -12.46
C ALA A 133 6.57 -14.97 -12.75
N GLY A 134 5.72 -14.10 -13.30
CA GLY A 134 4.39 -14.50 -13.71
C GLY A 134 4.39 -15.53 -14.83
N MET A 135 5.30 -15.42 -15.80
CA MET A 135 5.45 -16.43 -16.85
C MET A 135 5.93 -17.77 -16.29
N ALA A 136 6.94 -17.79 -15.42
CA ALA A 136 7.50 -19.01 -14.85
C ALA A 136 6.49 -19.77 -13.98
N ILE A 137 5.82 -19.08 -13.05
CA ILE A 137 4.81 -19.70 -12.18
C ILE A 137 3.66 -20.28 -13.00
N ARG A 138 3.18 -19.53 -14.00
CA ARG A 138 2.12 -20.00 -14.89
C ARG A 138 2.51 -21.25 -15.69
N ALA A 139 3.78 -21.39 -16.06
CA ALA A 139 4.25 -22.58 -16.76
C ALA A 139 4.35 -23.79 -15.83
N ASN A 140 4.74 -23.58 -14.57
CA ASN A 140 5.06 -24.65 -13.64
C ASN A 140 3.85 -25.18 -12.85
N SER A 141 2.99 -24.29 -12.32
CA SER A 141 2.08 -24.66 -11.24
C SER A 141 0.61 -24.31 -11.48
N PHE A 142 0.30 -23.47 -12.47
CA PHE A 142 -1.08 -23.03 -12.70
C PHE A 142 -1.92 -24.07 -13.45
N PRO A 143 -3.25 -24.08 -13.26
CA PRO A 143 -4.17 -24.89 -14.06
C PRO A 143 -4.13 -24.54 -15.56
N GLU A 144 -4.40 -25.51 -16.44
CA GLU A 144 -4.29 -25.38 -17.90
C GLU A 144 -4.93 -24.09 -18.47
N ALA A 145 -6.11 -23.71 -17.98
CA ALA A 145 -6.84 -22.53 -18.42
C ALA A 145 -6.09 -21.19 -18.19
N THR A 146 -5.14 -21.17 -17.25
CA THR A 146 -4.35 -19.98 -16.89
C THR A 146 -2.85 -20.16 -17.10
N GLN A 147 -2.42 -21.32 -17.61
CA GLN A 147 -1.08 -21.53 -18.16
C GLN A 147 -0.85 -20.71 -19.43
N TRP A 148 0.30 -20.88 -20.06
CA TRP A 148 0.61 -20.19 -21.31
C TRP A 148 -0.39 -20.55 -22.40
N SER A 149 -0.81 -19.54 -23.17
CA SER A 149 -1.51 -19.77 -24.43
C SER A 149 -0.56 -20.32 -25.49
N ASP A 150 -1.11 -20.89 -26.56
CA ASP A 150 -0.28 -21.28 -27.71
C ASP A 150 0.43 -20.09 -28.37
N GLY A 151 -0.19 -18.91 -28.31
CA GLY A 151 0.43 -17.66 -28.78
C GLY A 151 1.63 -17.25 -27.93
N GLU A 152 1.53 -17.38 -26.60
CA GLU A 152 2.65 -17.14 -25.69
C GLU A 152 3.77 -18.15 -25.91
N ARG A 153 3.45 -19.45 -26.08
CA ARG A 153 4.44 -20.50 -26.42
C ARG A 153 5.18 -20.19 -27.72
N ARG A 154 4.46 -19.85 -28.79
CA ARG A 154 5.07 -19.49 -30.08
C ARG A 154 5.95 -18.24 -29.96
N ALA A 155 5.46 -17.19 -29.32
CA ALA A 155 6.22 -15.97 -29.10
C ALA A 155 7.50 -16.24 -28.29
N MET A 156 7.40 -17.02 -27.22
CA MET A 156 8.57 -17.36 -26.42
C MET A 156 9.60 -18.16 -27.21
N SER A 157 9.18 -19.16 -28.00
CA SER A 157 10.09 -19.94 -28.84
C SER A 157 10.86 -19.09 -29.86
N LEU A 158 10.24 -18.01 -30.36
CA LEU A 158 10.85 -17.09 -31.32
C LEU A 158 11.81 -16.11 -30.65
N PHE A 159 11.44 -15.55 -29.49
CA PHE A 159 12.17 -14.45 -28.85
C PHE A 159 13.20 -14.91 -27.83
N TRP A 160 12.97 -16.01 -27.12
CA TRP A 160 13.86 -16.48 -26.04
C TRP A 160 15.33 -16.66 -26.46
N PRO A 161 15.66 -17.25 -27.63
CA PRO A 161 17.04 -17.40 -28.07
C PRO A 161 17.79 -16.07 -28.23
N ARG A 162 17.08 -14.96 -28.46
CA ARG A 162 17.67 -13.60 -28.53
C ARG A 162 17.70 -12.95 -27.15
N LEU A 163 16.61 -13.06 -26.40
CA LEU A 163 16.47 -12.50 -25.05
C LEU A 163 17.52 -13.05 -24.09
N VAL A 164 17.80 -14.36 -24.12
CA VAL A 164 18.79 -15.00 -23.24
C VAL A 164 20.20 -14.43 -23.41
N ASN A 165 20.52 -13.82 -24.55
CA ASN A 165 21.83 -13.20 -24.79
C ASN A 165 21.95 -11.78 -24.25
N VAL A 166 20.82 -11.07 -24.08
CA VAL A 166 20.81 -9.63 -23.72
C VAL A 166 20.26 -9.36 -22.32
N LEU A 167 19.46 -10.27 -21.76
CA LEU A 167 18.88 -10.09 -20.43
C LEU A 167 19.95 -10.21 -19.32
N PRO A 168 19.75 -9.58 -18.15
CA PRO A 168 20.58 -9.81 -16.97
C PRO A 168 20.47 -11.25 -16.43
N PRO A 169 21.50 -11.78 -15.74
CA PRO A 169 21.51 -13.15 -15.23
C PRO A 169 20.36 -13.43 -14.24
N GLU A 170 19.99 -12.48 -13.40
CA GLU A 170 18.86 -12.60 -12.47
C GLU A 170 17.52 -12.76 -13.20
N VAL A 171 17.33 -12.06 -14.33
CA VAL A 171 16.09 -12.17 -15.12
C VAL A 171 16.05 -13.52 -15.84
N LYS A 172 17.19 -14.03 -16.32
CA LYS A 172 17.28 -15.39 -16.87
C LYS A 172 16.94 -16.44 -15.83
N PHE A 173 17.39 -16.25 -14.58
CA PHE A 173 17.00 -17.10 -13.46
C PHE A 173 15.50 -17.03 -13.19
N ILE A 174 14.92 -15.84 -13.06
CA ILE A 174 13.48 -15.68 -12.79
C ILE A 174 12.63 -16.33 -13.88
N ALA A 175 13.04 -16.18 -15.14
CA ALA A 175 12.33 -16.70 -16.31
C ALA A 175 12.39 -18.23 -16.43
N ASP A 176 13.52 -18.84 -16.04
CA ASP A 176 13.74 -20.28 -16.17
C ASP A 176 14.59 -20.83 -15.00
N PRO A 177 14.04 -20.89 -13.77
CA PRO A 177 14.81 -21.16 -12.56
C PRO A 177 15.48 -22.54 -12.55
N GLU A 178 14.85 -23.53 -13.18
CA GLU A 178 15.31 -24.92 -13.27
C GLU A 178 15.83 -25.29 -14.68
N GLY A 179 15.79 -24.36 -15.65
CA GLY A 179 16.28 -24.59 -17.01
C GLY A 179 15.35 -25.47 -17.87
N THR A 180 14.12 -25.69 -17.44
CA THR A 180 13.14 -26.61 -18.04
C THR A 180 12.00 -25.90 -18.77
N ILE A 181 11.82 -24.58 -18.56
CA ILE A 181 10.65 -23.84 -19.03
C ILE A 181 10.88 -23.31 -20.45
N MET A 182 12.05 -22.73 -20.71
CA MET A 182 12.24 -21.91 -21.91
C MET A 182 12.88 -22.65 -23.10
N GLY A 183 13.48 -23.82 -22.86
CA GLY A 183 14.07 -24.68 -23.90
C GLY A 183 15.35 -24.13 -24.54
N ALA A 184 16.35 -25.01 -24.68
CA ALA A 184 17.74 -24.76 -25.14
C ALA A 184 18.58 -23.83 -24.23
N ASN A 185 19.74 -24.35 -23.77
CA ASN A 185 20.82 -23.62 -23.09
C ASN A 185 20.56 -23.05 -21.67
N GLY A 186 19.55 -23.55 -20.95
CA GLY A 186 19.15 -23.06 -19.62
C GLY A 186 20.06 -23.40 -18.43
N LEU A 187 21.39 -23.27 -18.53
CA LEU A 187 22.28 -23.51 -17.38
C LEU A 187 22.36 -22.31 -16.42
N THR A 188 21.92 -21.13 -16.83
CA THR A 188 22.02 -19.92 -15.99
C THR A 188 21.10 -20.00 -14.77
N GLY A 189 19.83 -20.39 -14.95
CA GLY A 189 18.86 -20.47 -13.85
C GLY A 189 19.31 -21.40 -12.72
N PRO A 190 19.58 -22.69 -12.98
CA PRO A 190 20.01 -23.64 -11.96
C PRO A 190 21.30 -23.24 -11.23
N ARG A 191 22.19 -22.49 -11.89
CA ARG A 191 23.49 -22.08 -11.33
C ARG A 191 23.47 -20.69 -10.69
N TYR A 192 22.40 -19.93 -10.86
CA TYR A 192 22.30 -18.59 -10.31
C TYR A 192 22.05 -18.64 -8.80
N VAL A 193 22.86 -17.91 -8.05
CA VAL A 193 22.86 -17.86 -6.58
C VAL A 193 22.74 -16.44 -6.03
N GLY A 194 22.53 -15.43 -6.87
CA GLY A 194 22.53 -14.03 -6.45
C GLY A 194 23.92 -13.44 -6.21
N GLN A 195 23.99 -12.13 -6.01
CA GLN A 195 25.17 -11.38 -5.64
C GLN A 195 25.15 -11.05 -4.14
N GLY A 196 26.07 -11.65 -3.39
CA GLY A 196 26.16 -11.45 -1.94
C GLY A 196 25.13 -12.27 -1.14
N THR A 197 25.19 -12.13 0.18
CA THR A 197 24.40 -12.96 1.11
C THR A 197 22.90 -12.68 1.05
N VAL A 198 22.53 -11.41 0.86
CA VAL A 198 21.13 -10.98 0.78
C VAL A 198 20.44 -11.56 -0.46
N GLU A 199 21.02 -11.38 -1.65
CA GLU A 199 20.44 -11.94 -2.87
C GLU A 199 20.46 -13.46 -2.86
N MET A 200 21.47 -14.10 -2.27
CA MET A 200 21.50 -15.55 -2.14
C MET A 200 20.31 -16.09 -1.35
N ARG A 201 19.93 -15.43 -0.26
CA ARG A 201 18.73 -15.79 0.51
C ARG A 201 17.45 -15.55 -0.29
N LEU A 202 17.36 -14.40 -0.97
CA LEU A 202 16.22 -14.06 -1.82
C LEU A 202 16.05 -15.03 -2.99
N VAL A 203 17.15 -15.45 -3.63
CA VAL A 203 17.16 -16.45 -4.71
C VAL A 203 16.71 -17.81 -4.20
N GLY A 204 17.16 -18.22 -3.00
CA GLY A 204 16.68 -19.44 -2.34
C GLY A 204 15.17 -19.43 -2.16
N ALA A 205 14.63 -18.34 -1.60
CA ALA A 205 13.18 -18.15 -1.44
C ALA A 205 12.44 -18.11 -2.79
N LEU A 206 13.02 -17.46 -3.81
CA LEU A 206 12.45 -17.38 -5.14
C LEU A 206 12.33 -18.72 -5.84
N ARG A 207 13.23 -19.69 -5.59
CA ARG A 207 13.08 -21.03 -6.18
C ARG A 207 11.78 -21.71 -5.76
N GLU A 208 11.47 -21.65 -4.47
CA GLU A 208 10.23 -22.18 -3.91
C GLU A 208 9.01 -21.42 -4.47
N VAL A 209 9.06 -20.08 -4.43
CA VAL A 209 7.97 -19.22 -4.90
C VAL A 209 7.71 -19.41 -6.40
N LEU A 210 8.73 -19.46 -7.25
CA LEU A 210 8.59 -19.64 -8.70
C LEU A 210 8.15 -21.07 -9.09
N ALA A 211 8.31 -22.03 -8.20
CA ALA A 211 7.73 -23.37 -8.33
C ALA A 211 6.24 -23.43 -7.91
N GLY A 212 5.66 -22.32 -7.46
CA GLY A 212 4.29 -22.27 -6.93
C GLY A 212 4.16 -22.62 -5.45
N GLY A 213 5.29 -22.71 -4.74
CA GLY A 213 5.35 -23.04 -3.32
C GLY A 213 5.11 -21.84 -2.38
N HIS A 214 5.17 -22.13 -1.08
CA HIS A 214 4.95 -21.17 0.00
C HIS A 214 6.12 -21.18 0.97
N LEU A 215 6.40 -20.04 1.57
CA LEU A 215 7.52 -19.86 2.48
C LEU A 215 7.10 -19.99 3.95
N GLY A 216 8.07 -20.31 4.80
CA GLY A 216 7.94 -20.24 6.24
C GLY A 216 7.84 -18.81 6.76
N TYR A 217 7.28 -18.67 7.97
CA TYR A 217 7.15 -17.36 8.63
C TYR A 217 8.50 -16.63 8.77
N GLU A 218 9.51 -17.33 9.29
CA GLU A 218 10.85 -16.75 9.51
C GLU A 218 11.56 -16.44 8.20
N GLU A 219 11.34 -17.24 7.16
CA GLU A 219 11.94 -17.03 5.83
C GLU A 219 11.43 -15.73 5.22
N VAL A 220 10.10 -15.50 5.24
CA VAL A 220 9.51 -14.25 4.76
C VAL A 220 10.02 -13.05 5.57
N GLN A 221 10.05 -13.14 6.90
CA GLN A 221 10.54 -12.04 7.73
C GLN A 221 12.01 -11.71 7.45
N CYS A 222 12.88 -12.72 7.36
CA CYS A 222 14.29 -12.53 7.04
C CYS A 222 14.42 -11.84 5.68
N VAL A 223 13.81 -12.40 4.64
CA VAL A 223 13.88 -11.84 3.28
C VAL A 223 13.43 -10.38 3.27
N LEU A 224 12.30 -10.04 3.90
CA LEU A 224 11.82 -8.66 3.93
C LEU A 224 12.78 -7.71 4.63
N LYS A 225 13.34 -8.12 5.78
CA LYS A 225 14.30 -7.30 6.54
C LYS A 225 15.64 -7.13 5.84
N ASP A 226 16.05 -8.10 5.02
CA ASP A 226 17.31 -8.00 4.28
C ASP A 226 17.19 -7.12 3.04
N VAL A 227 16.01 -7.08 2.41
CA VAL A 227 15.81 -6.39 1.12
C VAL A 227 15.19 -4.99 1.26
N LEU A 228 14.67 -4.65 2.45
CA LEU A 228 14.07 -3.34 2.75
C LEU A 228 14.79 -2.67 3.93
N PRO A 229 14.94 -1.32 3.94
CA PRO A 229 14.49 -0.37 2.92
C PRO A 229 15.29 -0.46 1.61
N VAL A 230 14.64 -0.14 0.48
CA VAL A 230 15.35 0.12 -0.78
C VAL A 230 15.93 1.53 -0.72
N GLU A 231 17.24 1.66 -0.55
CA GLU A 231 17.92 2.95 -0.55
C GLU A 231 18.01 3.54 -1.96
N LEU A 232 17.47 4.74 -2.17
CA LEU A 232 17.77 5.55 -3.35
C LEU A 232 19.15 6.22 -3.17
N GLY A 233 20.21 5.57 -3.64
CA GLY A 233 21.45 6.24 -4.02
C GLY A 233 22.40 6.71 -2.90
N THR A 234 22.81 5.81 -2.00
CA THR A 234 24.00 6.01 -1.14
C THR A 234 25.02 4.88 -1.30
N ALA A 235 26.31 5.24 -1.31
CA ALA A 235 27.40 4.48 -1.91
C ALA A 235 27.85 3.18 -1.18
N ASN A 236 27.17 2.73 -0.13
CA ASN A 236 27.68 1.64 0.73
C ASN A 236 26.64 0.58 1.16
N SER A 237 25.42 0.57 0.63
CA SER A 237 24.41 -0.44 0.97
C SER A 237 24.25 -1.45 -0.17
N THR A 238 24.13 -2.74 0.17
CA THR A 238 23.90 -3.84 -0.79
C THR A 238 22.63 -3.60 -1.59
N MET A 239 22.77 -3.05 -2.80
CA MET A 239 21.66 -2.82 -3.72
C MET A 239 21.14 -4.17 -4.22
N VAL A 240 20.00 -4.60 -3.69
CA VAL A 240 19.29 -5.80 -4.15
C VAL A 240 18.69 -5.52 -5.52
N SER A 241 18.80 -6.48 -6.44
CA SER A 241 18.19 -6.36 -7.76
C SER A 241 16.68 -6.14 -7.67
N GLU A 242 16.21 -5.03 -8.26
CA GLU A 242 14.77 -4.75 -8.38
C GLU A 242 14.00 -5.86 -9.10
N ALA A 243 14.66 -6.59 -10.01
CA ALA A 243 14.05 -7.72 -10.69
C ALA A 243 13.74 -8.87 -9.71
N LEU A 244 14.69 -9.21 -8.82
CA LEU A 244 14.50 -10.26 -7.82
C LEU A 244 13.41 -9.84 -6.81
N LEU A 245 13.44 -8.60 -6.32
CA LEU A 245 12.44 -8.10 -5.38
C LEU A 245 11.04 -8.06 -6.01
N ALA A 246 10.92 -7.57 -7.24
CA ALA A 246 9.64 -7.55 -7.97
C ALA A 246 9.11 -8.96 -8.24
N ALA A 247 10.00 -9.89 -8.62
CA ALA A 247 9.65 -11.30 -8.81
C ALA A 247 9.13 -11.94 -7.53
N PHE A 248 9.75 -11.64 -6.38
CA PHE A 248 9.35 -12.17 -5.08
C PHE A 248 7.96 -11.70 -4.67
N LEU A 249 7.73 -10.38 -4.76
CA LEU A 249 6.45 -9.77 -4.40
C LEU A 249 5.29 -10.22 -5.32
N ILE A 250 5.55 -10.36 -6.62
CA ILE A 250 4.55 -10.86 -7.57
C ILE A 250 4.35 -12.37 -7.43
N GLY A 251 5.42 -13.12 -7.20
CA GLY A 251 5.34 -14.57 -7.03
C GLY A 251 4.49 -14.97 -5.83
N GLN A 252 4.75 -14.38 -4.65
CA GLN A 252 3.92 -14.65 -3.47
C GLN A 252 2.46 -14.23 -3.66
N ARG A 253 2.21 -13.09 -4.33
CA ARG A 253 0.85 -12.68 -4.70
C ARG A 253 0.18 -13.75 -5.58
N MET A 254 0.90 -14.25 -6.58
CA MET A 254 0.36 -15.21 -7.56
C MET A 254 0.07 -16.56 -6.93
N ASN A 255 0.86 -16.99 -5.95
CA ASN A 255 0.65 -18.24 -5.21
C ASN A 255 -0.48 -18.15 -4.18
N ARG A 256 -0.95 -16.94 -3.84
CA ARG A 256 -1.92 -16.64 -2.76
C ARG A 256 -1.31 -16.92 -1.39
N GLU A 257 -0.96 -15.88 -0.69
CA GLU A 257 -0.24 -15.95 0.58
C GLU A 257 -1.00 -16.79 1.60
N THR A 258 -0.29 -17.69 2.29
CA THR A 258 -0.84 -18.42 3.42
C THR A 258 -0.99 -17.51 4.64
N ASP A 259 -1.78 -17.95 5.63
CA ASP A 259 -1.91 -17.23 6.90
C ASP A 259 -0.56 -17.00 7.61
N ARG A 260 0.39 -17.93 7.45
CA ARG A 260 1.73 -17.82 8.03
C ARG A 260 2.57 -16.75 7.31
N GLU A 261 2.55 -16.74 5.98
CA GLU A 261 3.23 -15.72 5.17
C GLU A 261 2.62 -14.33 5.44
N LEU A 262 1.28 -14.24 5.46
CA LEU A 262 0.60 -12.97 5.77
C LEU A 262 0.95 -12.47 7.16
N LYS A 263 1.00 -13.36 8.17
CA LYS A 263 1.45 -12.99 9.53
C LYS A 263 2.90 -12.48 9.52
N ALA A 264 3.79 -13.11 8.76
CA ALA A 264 5.18 -12.65 8.63
C ALA A 264 5.25 -11.25 8.03
N TYR A 265 4.46 -10.98 6.99
CA TYR A 265 4.31 -9.65 6.40
C TYR A 265 3.78 -8.60 7.36
N CYS A 266 2.82 -8.96 8.22
CA CYS A 266 2.27 -8.05 9.22
C CYS A 266 3.32 -7.64 10.25
N LEU A 267 4.12 -8.60 10.73
CA LEU A 267 5.01 -8.41 11.88
C LEU A 267 6.46 -8.11 11.48
N ALA A 268 6.78 -8.04 10.18
CA ALA A 268 8.16 -7.89 9.69
C ALA A 268 8.83 -6.61 10.24
N PHE A 269 8.08 -5.52 10.40
CA PHE A 269 8.61 -4.21 10.79
C PHE A 269 7.92 -3.61 12.03
N ASP A 270 7.24 -4.44 12.83
CA ASP A 270 6.48 -3.98 14.02
C ASP A 270 7.35 -3.23 15.04
N ASP A 271 8.63 -3.59 15.15
CA ASP A 271 9.57 -3.04 16.13
C ASP A 271 10.61 -2.08 15.51
N GLU A 272 10.47 -1.72 14.22
CA GLU A 272 11.46 -0.94 13.46
C GLU A 272 11.72 0.45 14.09
N LEU A 273 10.66 1.10 14.56
CA LEU A 273 10.73 2.42 15.21
C LEU A 273 10.81 2.31 16.75
N GLY A 274 11.14 1.13 17.26
CA GLY A 274 11.09 0.81 18.69
C GLY A 274 9.69 0.43 19.17
N PRO A 275 9.47 0.37 20.50
CA PRO A 275 8.20 -0.05 21.06
C PRO A 275 7.02 0.81 20.59
N THR A 276 5.95 0.16 20.13
CA THR A 276 4.72 0.84 19.74
C THR A 276 4.19 1.73 20.87
N PRO A 277 3.92 3.03 20.64
CA PRO A 277 3.32 3.90 21.65
C PRO A 277 1.95 3.36 22.11
N VAL A 278 1.67 3.49 23.41
CA VAL A 278 0.40 3.08 24.02
C VAL A 278 -0.38 4.32 24.45
N ALA A 279 -1.51 4.59 23.80
CA ALA A 279 -2.41 5.69 24.13
C ALA A 279 -3.29 5.37 25.34
N ASP A 280 -3.46 6.35 26.22
CA ASP A 280 -4.36 6.32 27.38
C ASP A 280 -5.78 6.78 26.98
N VAL A 281 -6.47 5.92 26.23
CA VAL A 281 -7.85 6.13 25.77
C VAL A 281 -8.69 4.88 26.08
N ASN A 282 -10.01 5.04 26.19
CA ASN A 282 -10.89 3.91 26.53
C ASN A 282 -10.94 2.84 25.42
N SER A 283 -10.91 3.27 24.17
CA SER A 283 -10.95 2.41 23.00
C SER A 283 -10.20 3.09 21.85
N LEU A 284 -9.58 2.30 20.96
CA LEU A 284 -8.92 2.81 19.77
C LEU A 284 -9.35 1.99 18.55
N THR A 285 -9.93 2.67 17.55
CA THR A 285 -10.27 2.07 16.26
C THR A 285 -9.25 2.44 15.20
N HIS A 286 -8.70 1.44 14.51
CA HIS A 286 -7.79 1.64 13.39
C HIS A 286 -8.55 1.60 12.06
N TYR A 287 -8.29 2.57 11.19
CA TYR A 287 -8.78 2.62 9.81
C TYR A 287 -7.61 2.42 8.84
N GLY A 288 -7.34 1.16 8.51
CA GLY A 288 -6.37 0.76 7.49
C GLY A 288 -7.02 0.54 6.15
N GLU A 289 -7.18 1.62 5.40
CA GLU A 289 -7.87 1.58 4.13
C GLU A 289 -6.92 1.24 2.98
N PRO A 290 -7.40 0.87 1.78
CA PRO A 290 -6.49 0.62 0.66
C PRO A 290 -5.67 1.88 0.31
N TYR A 291 -4.36 1.80 0.52
CA TYR A 291 -3.43 2.93 0.33
C TYR A 291 -3.39 3.47 -1.09
N ASP A 292 -3.73 2.65 -2.10
CA ASP A 292 -3.83 3.06 -3.51
C ASP A 292 -5.06 3.91 -3.85
N GLY A 293 -5.87 4.23 -2.83
CA GLY A 293 -6.96 5.19 -2.92
C GLY A 293 -8.13 4.72 -3.77
N ASN A 294 -9.03 5.67 -4.03
CA ASN A 294 -10.25 5.46 -4.80
C ASN A 294 -10.34 6.40 -5.99
N THR A 295 -10.77 5.88 -7.14
CA THR A 295 -10.93 6.65 -8.38
C THR A 295 -12.38 6.79 -8.83
N ARG A 296 -13.33 6.19 -8.10
CA ARG A 296 -14.73 6.03 -8.52
C ARG A 296 -15.73 6.66 -7.57
N PHE A 297 -15.47 6.62 -6.26
CA PHE A 297 -16.41 7.09 -5.26
C PHE A 297 -15.73 7.82 -4.11
N PHE A 298 -16.51 8.71 -3.51
CA PHE A 298 -16.13 9.48 -2.33
C PHE A 298 -15.95 8.56 -1.11
N ARG A 299 -14.88 8.80 -0.33
CA ARG A 299 -14.59 8.02 0.88
C ARG A 299 -15.03 8.77 2.13
N SER A 300 -15.97 8.19 2.85
CA SER A 300 -16.55 8.79 4.07
C SER A 300 -15.69 8.58 5.32
N THR A 301 -14.51 7.96 5.23
CA THR A 301 -13.71 7.55 6.39
C THR A 301 -13.32 8.75 7.28
N LEU A 302 -12.93 9.90 6.71
CA LEU A 302 -12.63 11.12 7.48
C LEU A 302 -13.87 11.67 8.21
N PHE A 303 -15.04 11.62 7.58
CA PHE A 303 -16.29 12.03 8.22
C PHE A 303 -16.64 11.12 9.39
N VAL A 304 -16.49 9.80 9.22
CA VAL A 304 -16.71 8.83 10.29
C VAL A 304 -15.73 9.06 11.44
N ALA A 305 -14.46 9.34 11.14
CA ALA A 305 -13.45 9.63 12.15
C ALA A 305 -13.78 10.88 12.97
N ALA A 306 -14.16 11.98 12.31
CA ALA A 306 -14.57 13.21 12.99
C ALA A 306 -15.80 12.99 13.88
N VAL A 307 -16.81 12.25 13.39
CA VAL A 307 -18.00 11.92 14.19
C VAL A 307 -17.63 11.09 15.41
N ARG A 308 -16.77 10.07 15.27
CA ARG A 308 -16.29 9.26 16.40
C ARG A 308 -15.57 10.09 17.45
N ALA A 309 -14.69 11.00 17.01
CA ALA A 309 -14.00 11.92 17.90
C ALA A 309 -14.99 12.77 18.71
N CYS A 310 -16.06 13.28 18.10
CA CYS A 310 -17.12 14.03 18.81
C CYS A 310 -17.87 13.20 19.87
N TYR A 311 -17.86 11.87 19.77
CA TYR A 311 -18.43 10.95 20.77
C TYR A 311 -17.40 10.51 21.82
N GLY A 312 -16.19 11.06 21.81
CA GLY A 312 -15.11 10.68 22.73
C GLY A 312 -14.48 9.32 22.40
N GLU A 313 -14.67 8.82 21.18
CA GLU A 313 -14.17 7.53 20.72
C GLU A 313 -12.98 7.71 19.79
N ALA A 314 -11.77 7.41 20.27
CA ALA A 314 -10.54 7.66 19.54
C ALA A 314 -10.42 6.77 18.28
N CYS A 315 -9.85 7.35 17.21
CA CYS A 315 -9.51 6.56 16.02
C CYS A 315 -8.22 7.01 15.34
N LEU A 316 -7.51 6.04 14.78
CA LEU A 316 -6.27 6.23 14.04
C LEU A 316 -6.48 5.83 12.59
N LEU A 317 -6.28 6.77 11.68
CA LEU A 317 -6.18 6.50 10.26
C LEU A 317 -4.71 6.37 9.88
N HIS A 318 -4.41 5.53 8.90
CA HIS A 318 -3.08 5.46 8.34
C HIS A 318 -3.14 5.21 6.84
N GLY A 319 -2.14 5.74 6.12
CA GLY A 319 -2.15 5.76 4.67
C GLY A 319 -0.89 6.37 4.08
N VAL A 320 -1.00 6.81 2.82
CA VAL A 320 0.03 7.57 2.13
C VAL A 320 -0.61 8.67 1.29
N GLU A 321 0.21 9.62 0.83
CA GLU A 321 -0.24 10.63 -0.13
C GLU A 321 -0.48 10.01 -1.51
N TRP A 322 0.33 9.05 -1.97
CA TRP A 322 0.11 8.38 -3.26
C TRP A 322 0.63 6.95 -3.26
N MET A 323 -0.12 6.03 -3.88
CA MET A 323 0.28 4.62 -4.05
C MET A 323 -0.28 4.01 -5.34
N PRO A 324 0.57 3.30 -6.13
CA PRO A 324 0.12 2.50 -7.26
C PRO A 324 -0.62 1.22 -6.80
N PRO A 325 -1.38 0.55 -7.67
CA PRO A 325 -1.50 0.80 -9.12
C PRO A 325 -2.65 1.72 -9.52
N LYS A 326 -3.53 2.10 -8.58
CA LYS A 326 -4.66 2.98 -8.86
C LYS A 326 -4.25 4.45 -8.84
N GLY A 327 -3.40 4.85 -7.87
CA GLY A 327 -3.04 6.26 -7.69
C GLY A 327 -4.27 7.14 -7.44
N GLY A 328 -5.29 6.60 -6.76
CA GLY A 328 -6.55 7.30 -6.52
C GLY A 328 -6.47 8.29 -5.35
N ILE A 329 -7.64 8.80 -4.97
CA ILE A 329 -7.75 9.75 -3.86
C ILE A 329 -7.61 9.03 -2.52
N THR A 330 -6.77 9.59 -1.63
CA THR A 330 -6.49 9.06 -0.29
C THR A 330 -6.88 10.05 0.81
N GLU A 331 -7.00 9.57 2.05
CA GLU A 331 -7.23 10.40 3.23
C GLU A 331 -6.10 11.40 3.44
N GLY A 332 -4.85 10.97 3.19
CA GLY A 332 -3.67 11.84 3.30
C GLY A 332 -3.74 13.04 2.35
N GLN A 333 -4.16 12.83 1.10
CA GLN A 333 -4.34 13.93 0.14
C GLN A 333 -5.42 14.92 0.61
N MET A 334 -6.55 14.42 1.11
CA MET A 334 -7.66 15.26 1.59
C MET A 334 -7.25 16.07 2.82
N LEU A 335 -6.62 15.42 3.81
CA LEU A 335 -6.14 16.07 5.04
C LEU A 335 -5.09 17.15 4.73
N LYS A 336 -4.11 16.84 3.88
CA LYS A 336 -3.09 17.80 3.43
C LYS A 336 -3.73 18.99 2.72
N PHE A 337 -4.72 18.75 1.85
CA PHE A 337 -5.46 19.81 1.16
C PHE A 337 -6.23 20.72 2.15
N MET A 338 -6.81 20.14 3.20
CA MET A 338 -7.48 20.88 4.28
C MET A 338 -6.51 21.66 5.19
N GLY A 339 -5.19 21.43 5.07
CA GLY A 339 -4.15 22.09 5.86
C GLY A 339 -3.76 21.34 7.14
N ALA A 340 -4.11 20.06 7.26
CA ALA A 340 -3.66 19.23 8.37
C ALA A 340 -2.20 18.80 8.17
N ASN A 341 -1.44 18.71 9.26
CA ASN A 341 -0.11 18.12 9.24
C ASN A 341 -0.22 16.59 9.06
N THR A 342 0.28 16.06 7.94
CA THR A 342 0.31 14.63 7.63
C THR A 342 1.65 13.95 7.93
N HIS A 343 2.62 14.70 8.47
CA HIS A 343 3.95 14.23 8.84
C HIS A 343 4.07 14.10 10.36
N LEU A 344 3.30 13.16 10.90
CA LEU A 344 3.29 12.87 12.33
C LEU A 344 4.08 11.61 12.62
N SER A 345 4.92 11.65 13.65
CA SER A 345 5.47 10.44 14.26
C SER A 345 4.38 9.66 15.01
N PRO A 346 4.55 8.33 15.21
CA PRO A 346 3.63 7.54 16.04
C PRO A 346 3.39 8.11 17.44
N LEU A 347 4.41 8.75 18.05
CA LEU A 347 4.29 9.37 19.36
C LEU A 347 3.44 10.65 19.32
N GLN A 348 3.59 11.48 18.29
CA GLN A 348 2.72 12.65 18.10
C GLN A 348 1.28 12.24 17.81
N ALA A 349 1.07 11.17 17.03
CA ALA A 349 -0.26 10.61 16.82
C ALA A 349 -0.88 10.14 18.14
N LYS A 350 -0.11 9.47 19.02
CA LYS A 350 -0.57 9.16 20.39
C LYS A 350 -1.05 10.42 21.12
N THR A 351 -0.28 11.51 21.11
CA THR A 351 -0.66 12.76 21.78
C THR A 351 -1.97 13.33 21.24
N LEU A 352 -2.21 13.26 19.93
CA LEU A 352 -3.48 13.70 19.33
C LEU A 352 -4.66 12.79 19.71
N LEU A 353 -4.43 11.49 19.82
CA LEU A 353 -5.47 10.53 20.22
C LEU A 353 -5.94 10.77 21.66
N GLU A 354 -5.05 11.23 22.54
CA GLU A 354 -5.33 11.54 23.96
C GLU A 354 -5.93 12.94 24.16
N ASP A 355 -5.93 13.80 23.13
CA ASP A 355 -6.51 15.14 23.20
C ASP A 355 -8.03 15.10 22.97
N GLU A 356 -8.79 15.46 24.01
CA GLU A 356 -10.26 15.54 23.99
C GLU A 356 -10.82 16.50 22.92
N ASN A 357 -10.02 17.45 22.44
CA ASN A 357 -10.43 18.37 21.37
C ASN A 357 -10.15 17.84 19.96
N ALA A 358 -9.27 16.85 19.82
CA ALA A 358 -8.91 16.25 18.53
C ALA A 358 -9.59 14.89 18.32
N GLY A 359 -9.35 13.93 19.23
CA GLY A 359 -9.99 12.61 19.25
C GLY A 359 -9.70 11.69 18.05
N PHE A 360 -8.86 12.10 17.09
CA PHE A 360 -8.35 11.23 16.03
C PHE A 360 -6.99 11.70 15.50
N ALA A 361 -6.26 10.79 14.86
CA ALA A 361 -4.98 11.09 14.21
C ALA A 361 -4.87 10.42 12.84
N TYR A 362 -4.00 10.95 11.99
CA TYR A 362 -3.60 10.33 10.72
C TYR A 362 -2.08 10.10 10.70
N LEU A 363 -1.65 8.89 10.36
CA LEU A 363 -0.24 8.56 10.17
C LEU A 363 0.08 8.25 8.71
N ASN A 364 1.10 8.92 8.18
CA ASN A 364 1.67 8.58 6.89
C ASN A 364 2.64 7.38 7.04
N LEU A 365 2.55 6.40 6.15
CA LEU A 365 3.45 5.24 6.12
C LEU A 365 4.92 5.65 6.04
N GLN A 366 5.23 6.76 5.39
CA GLN A 366 6.59 7.30 5.34
C GLN A 366 7.18 7.53 6.74
N GLU A 367 6.36 8.02 7.68
CA GLU A 367 6.77 8.29 9.06
C GLU A 367 6.61 7.06 9.96
N ALA A 368 5.65 6.19 9.65
CA ALA A 368 5.28 5.05 10.50
C ALA A 368 6.05 3.77 10.17
N CYS A 369 6.49 3.58 8.92
CA CYS A 369 7.27 2.43 8.47
C CYS A 369 8.06 2.77 7.18
N PRO A 370 9.19 3.49 7.29
CA PRO A 370 10.03 3.87 6.14
C PRO A 370 10.44 2.70 5.22
N PRO A 371 10.76 1.48 5.73
CA PRO A 371 11.07 0.34 4.87
C PRO A 371 9.96 -0.01 3.88
N LEU A 372 8.70 0.00 4.31
CA LEU A 372 7.56 -0.29 3.43
C LEU A 372 7.27 0.85 2.46
N TYR A 373 7.52 2.09 2.86
CA TYR A 373 7.39 3.25 1.97
C TYR A 373 8.45 3.28 0.87
N SER A 374 9.65 2.75 1.13
CA SER A 374 10.78 2.80 0.17
C SER A 374 10.49 2.17 -1.20
N ILE A 375 9.52 1.25 -1.30
CA ILE A 375 9.20 0.51 -2.53
C ILE A 375 8.06 1.12 -3.37
N ILE A 376 7.59 2.33 -3.07
CA ILE A 376 6.48 2.95 -3.83
C ILE A 376 6.76 3.02 -5.34
N GLY A 377 8.00 3.30 -5.73
CA GLY A 377 8.45 3.32 -7.13
C GLY A 377 8.36 1.93 -7.76
N LEU A 378 8.98 0.93 -7.12
CA LEU A 378 8.92 -0.47 -7.57
C LEU A 378 7.46 -0.96 -7.72
N ARG A 379 6.58 -0.60 -6.79
CA ARG A 379 5.14 -0.97 -6.84
C ARG A 379 4.42 -0.41 -8.07
N GLU A 380 4.90 0.69 -8.65
CA GLU A 380 4.35 1.21 -9.90
C GLU A 380 4.68 0.30 -11.08
N HIS A 381 5.91 -0.21 -11.11
CA HIS A 381 6.43 -1.08 -12.17
C HIS A 381 5.86 -2.51 -12.12
N ILE A 382 5.38 -3.00 -10.98
CA ILE A 382 4.79 -4.35 -10.91
C ILE A 382 3.28 -4.39 -11.22
N LYS A 383 2.61 -3.22 -11.31
CA LYS A 383 1.16 -3.03 -11.59
C LYS A 383 0.17 -3.66 -10.61
N LYS A 384 0.59 -4.55 -9.74
CA LYS A 384 -0.29 -5.33 -8.86
C LYS A 384 -0.07 -4.96 -7.40
N ARG A 385 -1.07 -5.25 -6.58
CA ARG A 385 -0.98 -5.10 -5.13
C ARG A 385 -0.16 -6.27 -4.56
N PRO A 386 1.05 -6.09 -4.04
CA PRO A 386 1.79 -7.20 -3.42
C PRO A 386 1.14 -7.62 -2.09
N PRO A 387 1.58 -8.73 -1.46
CA PRO A 387 1.16 -9.12 -0.10
C PRO A 387 1.13 -7.97 0.91
N LEU A 388 2.11 -7.07 0.80
CA LEU A 388 2.25 -5.87 1.62
C LEU A 388 0.99 -4.98 1.62
N ALA A 389 0.27 -4.90 0.50
CA ALA A 389 -0.95 -4.10 0.42
C ALA A 389 -2.09 -4.65 1.29
N THR A 390 -2.00 -5.91 1.72
CA THR A 390 -2.92 -6.52 2.68
C THR A 390 -2.43 -6.28 4.11
N SER A 391 -1.14 -6.48 4.38
CA SER A 391 -0.58 -6.28 5.73
C SER A 391 -0.59 -4.83 6.19
N GLU A 392 -0.42 -3.87 5.28
CA GLU A 392 -0.50 -2.41 5.53
C GLU A 392 -1.80 -2.00 6.21
N LYS A 393 -2.91 -2.70 5.95
CA LYS A 393 -4.25 -2.36 6.46
C LYS A 393 -4.51 -2.76 7.90
N VAL A 394 -3.66 -3.63 8.46
CA VAL A 394 -3.85 -4.19 9.81
C VAL A 394 -2.75 -3.76 10.76
N GLN A 395 -1.92 -2.79 10.34
CA GLN A 395 -0.83 -2.24 11.13
C GLN A 395 -1.34 -1.53 12.38
N GLN A 396 -0.64 -1.74 13.48
CA GLN A 396 -0.94 -1.14 14.78
C GLN A 396 0.15 -0.15 15.17
N PHE A 397 0.18 1.00 14.51
CA PHE A 397 1.21 2.02 14.78
C PHE A 397 1.08 2.71 16.15
N VAL A 398 -0.09 2.61 16.79
CA VAL A 398 -0.36 3.00 18.18
C VAL A 398 -1.23 1.91 18.80
N LYS A 399 -1.02 1.58 20.07
CA LYS A 399 -1.80 0.60 20.84
C LYS A 399 -2.59 1.29 21.95
N VAL A 400 -3.50 0.56 22.58
CA VAL A 400 -4.25 1.01 23.76
C VAL A 400 -4.09 -0.01 24.89
N SER A 401 -4.05 0.45 26.13
CA SER A 401 -3.86 -0.37 27.34
C SER A 401 -5.07 -1.25 27.68
N ASN A 402 -6.29 -0.83 27.31
CA ASN A 402 -7.54 -1.56 27.54
C ASN A 402 -8.36 -1.70 26.24
N SER A 403 -8.79 -2.93 25.91
CA SER A 403 -9.73 -3.29 24.84
C SER A 403 -9.43 -2.79 23.41
N PHE A 404 -9.12 -3.73 22.51
CA PHE A 404 -8.77 -3.48 21.11
C PHE A 404 -9.88 -3.93 20.14
N HIS A 405 -10.27 -3.07 19.21
CA HIS A 405 -11.22 -3.39 18.13
C HIS A 405 -10.62 -3.04 16.75
N PRO A 406 -10.00 -4.00 16.05
CA PRO A 406 -9.54 -3.78 14.68
C PRO A 406 -10.76 -3.72 13.75
N LEU A 407 -10.95 -2.60 13.04
CA LEU A 407 -11.92 -2.50 11.96
C LEU A 407 -11.19 -2.27 10.65
N SER A 408 -10.81 -3.35 9.96
CA SER A 408 -10.41 -3.25 8.56
C SER A 408 -11.65 -3.28 7.67
N TRP A 409 -11.93 -2.18 6.97
CA TRP A 409 -12.92 -2.20 5.88
C TRP A 409 -12.31 -2.94 4.69
N VAL A 410 -12.49 -4.26 4.65
CA VAL A 410 -12.33 -5.04 3.42
C VAL A 410 -13.57 -4.79 2.59
N GLY A 411 -13.49 -3.85 1.65
CA GLY A 411 -14.55 -3.64 0.66
C GLY A 411 -14.82 -4.94 -0.10
N ILE A 412 -15.88 -5.65 0.30
CA ILE A 412 -16.40 -6.84 -0.39
C ILE A 412 -16.82 -6.36 -1.79
N HIS A 413 -16.00 -6.68 -2.78
CA HIS A 413 -16.40 -6.52 -4.18
C HIS A 413 -17.37 -7.67 -4.48
N GLY A 414 -18.66 -7.42 -4.26
CA GLY A 414 -19.71 -8.24 -4.85
C GLY A 414 -19.57 -8.18 -6.37
N ARG A 415 -19.33 -9.33 -7.01
CA ARG A 415 -19.51 -9.47 -8.46
C ARG A 415 -21.00 -9.25 -8.73
N GLY A 416 -21.34 -8.15 -9.39
CA GLY A 416 -22.66 -7.98 -9.98
C GLY A 416 -22.70 -8.70 -11.32
N GLY A 417 -23.62 -9.66 -11.44
CA GLY A 417 -24.33 -10.08 -12.67
C GLY A 417 -23.50 -10.59 -13.82
#